data_AF-A0A2V7GCN7-F1
#
_entry.id   AF-A0A2V7GCN7-F1
#
_cell.length_a   1.000
_cell.length_b   1.000
_cell.length_c   1.000
_cell.angle_alpha   90.00
_cell.angle_beta   90.00
_cell.angle_gamma   90.00
#
_symmetry.space_group_name_H-M   'P 1'
#
loop_
_entity.id
_entity.type
_entity.pdbx_description
1 polymer ?
#
loop_
_entity_poly.entity_id
_entity_poly.type
_entity_poly.pdbx_seq_one_letter_code
_entity_poly.pdbx_strand_id
1 'polypeptide(L)'
;MTGVETFTPEERRALAPYFTKLDGPVFALVNLPEVVKGALFARYSRSAKSLRRLFLDEFLEQAGEAPTAPSIGTTRAEQLYERVFSEYGDDSVAQLGGVHLACEGASNILTKVLEWGRLMAYLEQSTRYVPYTDRPDGRWKYHVPAELDDHPLRPRYVDTLDRAFETYARWIDPMREYWSGRVPEPPSESA
;
A
#
# COMPACT_ATOMS: atom_id res chain seq x y z
N MET A 1 6.04 -11.15 10.51
CA MET A 1 6.06 -9.97 9.63
C MET A 1 6.58 -10.43 8.28
N THR A 2 5.73 -10.43 7.24
CA THR A 2 6.19 -10.54 5.85
C THR A 2 7.24 -9.46 5.61
N GLY A 3 8.42 -9.85 5.10
CA GLY A 3 9.59 -8.98 5.01
C GLY A 3 9.27 -7.66 4.33
N VAL A 4 9.44 -6.56 5.07
CA VAL A 4 9.48 -5.23 4.47
C VAL A 4 10.65 -5.22 3.51
N GLU A 5 10.42 -4.69 2.31
CA GLU A 5 11.47 -4.61 1.30
C GLU A 5 12.70 -3.87 1.84
N THR A 6 13.88 -4.41 1.54
CA THR A 6 15.15 -3.80 1.93
C THR A 6 15.64 -2.90 0.81
N PHE A 7 16.06 -1.68 1.18
CA PHE A 7 16.56 -0.68 0.26
C PHE A 7 18.04 -0.39 0.51
N THR A 8 18.81 -0.11 -0.55
CA THR A 8 20.20 0.33 -0.42
C THR A 8 20.29 1.71 0.25
N PRO A 9 21.46 2.11 0.78
CA PRO A 9 21.64 3.45 1.34
C PRO A 9 21.26 4.58 0.37
N GLU A 10 21.55 4.39 -0.92
CA GLU A 10 21.23 5.33 -2.00
C GLU A 10 19.72 5.42 -2.24
N GLU A 11 19.05 4.27 -2.33
CA GLU A 11 17.59 4.19 -2.47
C GLU A 11 16.88 4.81 -1.26
N ARG A 12 17.37 4.55 -0.05
CA ARG A 12 16.83 5.17 1.17
C ARG A 12 16.97 6.68 1.13
N ARG A 13 18.09 7.20 0.64
CA ARG A 13 18.31 8.65 0.49
C ARG A 13 17.34 9.26 -0.53
N ALA A 14 17.04 8.55 -1.62
CA ALA A 14 16.07 8.98 -2.62
C ALA A 14 14.61 8.91 -2.12
N LEU A 15 14.28 7.93 -1.26
CA LEU A 15 12.94 7.75 -0.70
C LEU A 15 12.64 8.69 0.48
N ALA A 16 13.62 8.96 1.34
CA ALA A 16 13.43 9.67 2.62
C ALA A 16 12.64 11.00 2.52
N PRO A 17 12.78 11.82 1.46
CA PRO A 17 12.01 13.05 1.35
C PRO A 17 10.51 12.84 1.13
N TYR A 18 10.10 11.68 0.62
CA TYR A 18 8.76 11.44 0.08
C TYR A 18 7.91 10.47 0.91
N PHE A 19 8.50 9.78 1.89
CA PHE A 19 7.83 8.77 2.69
C PHE A 19 8.14 8.95 4.18
N THR A 20 7.12 8.91 5.04
CA THR A 20 7.30 9.09 6.49
C THR A 20 8.04 7.94 7.18
N LYS A 21 8.05 6.75 6.59
CA LYS A 21 8.73 5.56 7.11
C LYS A 21 9.14 4.64 5.96
N LEU A 22 10.33 4.05 6.06
CA LEU A 22 10.87 3.10 5.08
C LEU A 22 10.83 1.63 5.54
N ASP A 23 10.86 1.39 6.85
CA ASP A 23 11.05 0.05 7.44
C ASP A 23 9.75 -0.63 7.88
N GLY A 24 8.60 -0.06 7.55
CA GLY A 24 7.30 -0.55 8.01
C GLY A 24 6.26 -0.69 6.90
N PRO A 25 5.23 -1.55 7.11
CA PRO A 25 4.15 -1.73 6.15
C PRO A 25 3.19 -0.54 6.06
N VAL A 26 3.14 0.30 7.09
CA VAL A 26 2.23 1.46 7.16
C VAL A 26 3.04 2.74 7.14
N PHE A 27 2.74 3.61 6.17
CA PHE A 27 3.48 4.85 5.92
C PHE A 27 2.65 5.83 5.09
N ALA A 28 3.01 7.11 5.16
CA ALA A 28 2.35 8.17 4.41
C ALA A 28 3.29 8.76 3.35
N LEU A 29 2.70 9.23 2.25
CA LEU A 29 3.40 9.98 1.20
C LEU A 29 3.39 11.47 1.55
N VAL A 30 4.56 12.09 1.53
CA VAL A 30 4.78 13.49 1.84
C VAL A 30 5.56 14.16 0.72
N ASN A 31 5.48 15.49 0.62
CA ASN A 31 6.32 16.27 -0.29
C ASN A 31 6.27 15.87 -1.78
N LEU A 32 5.20 15.19 -2.21
CA LEU A 32 4.93 14.83 -3.59
C LEU A 32 3.76 15.66 -4.13
N PRO A 33 3.78 16.06 -5.42
CA PRO A 33 2.61 16.62 -6.06
C PRO A 33 1.42 15.65 -6.03
N GLU A 34 0.20 16.16 -5.81
CA GLU A 34 -1.01 15.32 -5.71
C GLU A 34 -1.25 14.45 -6.95
N VAL A 35 -0.94 14.98 -8.14
CA VAL A 35 -1.04 14.24 -9.41
C VAL A 35 -0.10 13.02 -9.42
N VAL A 36 1.13 13.18 -8.88
CA VAL A 36 2.10 12.09 -8.78
C VAL A 36 1.63 11.03 -7.79
N LYS A 37 1.07 11.44 -6.65
CA LYS A 37 0.48 10.50 -5.66
C LYS A 37 -0.65 9.69 -6.31
N GLY A 38 -1.59 10.34 -6.98
CA GLY A 38 -2.72 9.69 -7.65
C GLY A 38 -2.27 8.70 -8.73
N ALA A 39 -1.32 9.11 -9.59
CA ALA A 39 -0.78 8.25 -10.64
C ALA A 39 -0.02 7.04 -10.06
N LEU A 40 0.78 7.25 -9.02
CA LEU A 40 1.52 6.19 -8.32
C LEU A 40 0.56 5.14 -7.73
N PHE A 41 -0.48 5.56 -7.01
CA PHE A 41 -1.47 4.63 -6.46
C PHE A 41 -2.24 3.88 -7.57
N ALA A 42 -2.66 4.58 -8.62
CA ALA A 42 -3.35 3.97 -9.77
C ALA A 42 -2.49 2.92 -10.51
N ARG A 43 -1.17 3.13 -10.53
CA ARG A 43 -0.21 2.16 -11.06
C ARG A 43 0.03 1.00 -10.09
N TYR A 44 0.11 1.30 -8.79
CA TYR A 44 0.34 0.33 -7.71
C TYR A 44 -0.77 -0.71 -7.57
N SER A 45 -2.04 -0.32 -7.75
CA SER A 45 -3.19 -1.24 -7.66
C SER A 45 -3.14 -2.43 -8.62
N ARG A 46 -2.28 -2.35 -9.64
CA ARG A 46 -2.06 -3.35 -10.69
C ARG A 46 -0.61 -3.87 -10.74
N SER A 47 0.23 -3.51 -9.76
CA SER A 47 1.63 -3.90 -9.68
C SER A 47 1.86 -4.89 -8.54
N ALA A 48 2.80 -5.82 -8.72
CA ALA A 48 3.27 -6.71 -7.66
C ALA A 48 4.42 -6.10 -6.82
N LYS A 49 5.01 -4.99 -7.26
CA LYS A 49 6.08 -4.27 -6.53
C LYS A 49 5.51 -3.62 -5.27
N SER A 50 6.35 -3.38 -4.26
CA SER A 50 5.99 -2.45 -3.18
C SER A 50 5.81 -1.03 -3.73
N LEU A 51 5.05 -0.19 -3.02
CA LEU A 51 4.78 1.18 -3.45
C LEU A 51 6.09 1.99 -3.57
N ARG A 52 7.03 1.76 -2.65
CA ARG A 52 8.33 2.43 -2.64
C ARG A 52 9.25 1.98 -3.76
N ARG A 53 9.27 0.68 -4.07
CA ARG A 53 10.00 0.15 -5.23
C ARG A 53 9.42 0.67 -6.54
N LEU A 54 8.10 0.65 -6.66
CA LEU A 54 7.41 1.23 -7.81
C LEU A 54 7.75 2.72 -7.98
N PHE A 55 7.78 3.47 -6.88
CA PHE A 55 8.17 4.87 -6.91
C PHE A 55 9.60 5.05 -7.41
N LEU A 56 10.56 4.31 -6.86
CA LEU A 56 11.96 4.38 -7.30
C LEU A 56 12.12 4.05 -8.79
N ASP A 57 11.47 2.99 -9.24
CA ASP A 57 11.62 2.46 -10.59
C ASP A 57 10.93 3.32 -11.65
N GLU A 58 9.79 3.96 -11.31
CA GLU A 58 8.88 4.53 -12.32
C GLU A 58 8.49 6.00 -12.07
N PHE A 59 8.71 6.58 -10.87
CA PHE A 59 8.18 7.90 -10.50
C PHE A 59 9.20 8.87 -9.90
N LEU A 60 10.42 8.42 -9.56
CA LEU A 60 11.41 9.26 -8.90
C LEU A 60 11.78 10.50 -9.73
N GLU A 61 11.91 10.35 -11.05
CA GLU A 61 12.25 11.45 -11.95
C GLU A 61 11.12 12.49 -12.04
N GLN A 62 9.87 12.05 -11.92
CA GLN A 62 8.67 12.88 -11.99
C GLN A 62 8.30 13.52 -10.65
N ALA A 63 8.96 13.12 -9.56
CA ALA A 63 8.74 13.67 -8.22
C ALA A 63 9.23 15.13 -8.08
N GLY A 64 10.12 15.58 -8.96
CA GLY A 64 10.77 16.90 -8.90
C GLY A 64 11.80 17.00 -7.78
N GLU A 65 12.24 18.23 -7.47
CA GLU A 65 13.08 18.47 -6.30
C GLU A 65 12.23 18.50 -5.03
N ALA A 66 12.50 17.58 -4.10
CA ALA A 66 11.87 17.64 -2.79
C ALA A 66 12.23 18.96 -2.08
N PRO A 67 11.27 19.64 -1.42
CA PRO A 67 11.58 20.80 -0.60
C PRO A 67 12.66 20.47 0.43
N THR A 68 13.79 21.17 0.34
CA THR A 68 14.92 21.04 1.25
C THR A 68 14.63 21.88 2.50
N ALA A 69 14.02 21.24 3.50
CA ALA A 69 13.65 21.78 4.82
C ALA A 69 12.34 22.60 4.89
N PRO A 70 11.66 22.58 6.05
CA PRO A 70 10.56 23.51 6.31
C PRO A 70 11.09 24.94 6.18
N SER A 71 10.49 25.72 5.29
CA SER A 71 10.76 27.15 5.21
C SER A 71 10.30 27.82 6.51
N ILE A 72 10.87 28.99 6.85
CA ILE A 72 10.43 29.79 8.01
C ILE A 72 8.91 30.09 7.96
N GLY A 73 8.33 30.14 6.74
CA GLY A 73 6.88 30.26 6.55
C GLY A 73 6.09 29.03 6.97
N THR A 74 6.66 27.83 6.81
CA THR A 74 6.04 26.55 7.17
C THR A 74 5.91 26.42 8.69
N THR A 75 6.96 26.75 9.45
CA THR A 75 6.92 26.71 10.93
C THR A 75 5.94 27.73 11.51
N ARG A 76 5.81 28.91 10.89
CA ARG A 76 4.84 29.92 11.32
C ARG A 76 3.41 29.52 10.98
N ALA A 77 3.20 28.87 9.84
CA ALA A 77 1.91 28.31 9.46
C ALA A 77 1.51 27.15 10.38
N GLU A 78 2.43 26.24 10.71
CA GLU A 78 2.22 25.13 11.67
C GLU A 78 1.81 25.65 13.05
N GLN A 79 2.53 26.64 13.60
CA GLN A 79 2.19 27.25 14.90
C GLN A 79 0.85 27.99 14.90
N LEU A 80 0.49 28.62 13.77
CA LEU A 80 -0.82 29.24 13.61
C LEU A 80 -1.92 28.18 13.53
N TYR A 81 -1.67 27.10 12.79
CA TYR A 81 -2.59 25.98 12.61
C TYR A 81 -2.85 25.23 13.94
N GLU A 82 -1.81 24.94 14.72
CA GLU A 82 -1.92 24.35 16.06
C GLU A 82 -2.74 25.23 17.01
N ARG A 83 -2.52 26.55 16.99
CA ARG A 83 -3.26 27.49 17.85
C ARG A 83 -4.75 27.55 17.50
N VAL A 84 -5.08 27.60 16.21
CA VAL A 84 -6.47 27.61 15.73
C VAL A 84 -7.19 26.32 16.15
N PHE A 85 -6.54 25.16 16.05
CA PHE A 85 -7.09 23.88 16.53
C PHE A 85 -7.26 23.83 18.05
N SER A 86 -6.25 24.24 18.81
CA SER A 86 -6.26 24.12 20.26
C SER A 86 -7.20 25.11 20.97
N GLU A 87 -7.39 26.31 20.43
CA GLU A 87 -8.12 27.38 21.12
C GLU A 87 -9.56 27.56 20.63
N TYR A 88 -9.89 27.18 19.39
CA TYR A 88 -11.20 27.47 18.80
C TYR A 88 -12.05 26.23 18.48
N GLY A 89 -11.53 25.01 18.65
CA GLY A 89 -12.30 23.77 18.46
C GLY A 89 -12.83 23.61 17.03
N ASP A 90 -12.15 24.20 16.05
CA ASP A 90 -12.59 24.25 14.66
C ASP A 90 -12.23 22.96 13.92
N ASP A 91 -12.85 21.86 14.33
CA ASP A 91 -12.68 20.51 13.74
C ASP A 91 -12.98 20.49 12.22
N SER A 92 -13.70 21.50 11.71
CA SER A 92 -14.00 21.65 10.29
C SER A 92 -12.78 22.02 9.45
N VAL A 93 -11.87 22.83 10.00
CA VAL A 93 -10.59 23.20 9.36
C VAL A 93 -9.65 22.01 9.30
N ALA A 94 -9.74 21.10 10.28
CA ALA A 94 -8.98 19.85 10.31
C ALA A 94 -9.25 18.94 9.13
N GLN A 95 -10.51 18.91 8.70
CA GLN A 95 -10.97 18.04 7.62
C GLN A 95 -10.44 18.47 6.25
N LEU A 96 -9.89 19.67 6.13
CA LEU A 96 -9.25 20.15 4.91
C LEU A 96 -7.86 19.53 4.70
N GLY A 97 -7.24 18.97 5.76
CA GLY A 97 -5.99 18.24 5.69
C GLY A 97 -6.21 16.80 5.23
N GLY A 98 -5.61 16.42 4.09
CA GLY A 98 -5.62 15.05 3.58
C GLY A 98 -4.29 14.34 3.78
N VAL A 99 -4.33 13.02 3.97
CA VAL A 99 -3.13 12.17 3.97
C VAL A 99 -3.30 11.03 2.98
N HIS A 100 -2.23 10.75 2.24
CA HIS A 100 -2.12 9.57 1.41
C HIS A 100 -1.42 8.47 2.19
N LEU A 101 -2.22 7.56 2.76
CA LEU A 101 -1.75 6.44 3.59
C LEU A 101 -1.63 5.16 2.76
N ALA A 102 -0.48 4.50 2.86
CA ALA A 102 -0.26 3.17 2.32
C ALA A 102 -0.21 2.13 3.46
N CYS A 103 -0.93 1.02 3.28
CA CYS A 103 -0.97 -0.11 4.19
C CYS A 103 -0.61 -1.40 3.43
N GLU A 104 0.66 -1.79 3.45
CA GLU A 104 1.15 -2.99 2.77
C GLU A 104 1.09 -4.23 3.68
N GLY A 105 0.89 -5.41 3.10
CA GLY A 105 0.81 -6.65 3.90
C GLY A 105 -0.41 -6.73 4.83
N ALA A 106 -1.43 -5.91 4.60
CA ALA A 106 -2.71 -6.01 5.29
C ALA A 106 -3.43 -7.31 4.88
N SER A 107 -4.06 -7.99 5.84
CA SER A 107 -4.94 -9.12 5.54
C SER A 107 -6.23 -8.64 4.88
N ASN A 108 -6.89 -9.48 4.09
CA ASN A 108 -8.19 -9.14 3.50
C ASN A 108 -9.23 -8.75 4.56
N ILE A 109 -9.14 -9.30 5.78
CA ILE A 109 -10.04 -8.91 6.87
C ILE A 109 -9.72 -7.47 7.31
N LEU A 110 -8.44 -7.14 7.48
CA LEU A 110 -8.02 -5.78 7.84
C LEU A 110 -8.42 -4.77 6.77
N THR A 111 -8.31 -5.10 5.47
CA THR A 111 -8.74 -4.17 4.41
C THR A 111 -10.23 -3.84 4.54
N LYS A 112 -11.10 -4.82 4.86
CA LYS A 112 -12.53 -4.53 5.07
C LYS A 112 -12.83 -3.70 6.33
N VAL A 113 -11.99 -3.77 7.35
CA VAL A 113 -12.10 -2.86 8.50
C VAL A 113 -11.69 -1.44 8.11
N LEU A 114 -10.57 -1.28 7.40
CA LEU A 114 -10.07 0.01 6.94
C LEU A 114 -11.04 0.69 5.97
N GLU A 115 -11.62 -0.08 5.05
CA GLU A 115 -12.52 0.38 3.99
C GLU A 115 -13.96 0.64 4.46
N TRP A 116 -14.26 0.38 5.73
CA TRP A 116 -15.62 0.55 6.26
C TRP A 116 -16.04 2.02 6.38
N GLY A 117 -15.07 2.93 6.62
CA GLY A 117 -15.34 4.36 6.74
C GLY A 117 -15.80 4.96 5.41
N ARG A 118 -16.57 6.06 5.45
CA ARG A 118 -17.07 6.74 4.23
C ARG A 118 -16.41 8.10 3.98
N LEU A 119 -15.45 8.48 4.83
CA LEU A 119 -14.78 9.78 4.78
C LEU A 119 -13.40 9.71 4.09
N MET A 120 -12.99 8.54 3.62
CA MET A 120 -11.73 8.33 2.90
C MET A 120 -12.02 7.78 1.50
N ALA A 121 -11.06 7.98 0.59
CA ALA A 121 -11.01 7.28 -0.68
C ALA A 121 -10.10 6.05 -0.53
N TYR A 122 -10.49 4.93 -1.14
CA TYR A 122 -9.77 3.65 -1.02
C TYR A 122 -9.29 3.17 -2.37
N LEU A 123 -8.10 2.56 -2.37
CA LEU A 123 -7.57 1.85 -3.53
C LEU A 123 -6.82 0.59 -3.05
N GLU A 124 -7.43 -0.57 -3.28
CA GLU A 124 -6.89 -1.89 -2.94
C GLU A 124 -6.14 -2.48 -4.15
N GLN A 125 -5.06 -3.25 -3.90
CA GLN A 125 -4.46 -4.07 -4.95
C GLN A 125 -5.47 -5.09 -5.45
N SER A 126 -5.64 -5.14 -6.77
CA SER A 126 -6.68 -5.97 -7.37
C SER A 126 -6.19 -7.40 -7.59
N THR A 127 -6.86 -8.36 -6.96
CA THR A 127 -6.62 -9.81 -7.14
C THR A 127 -6.89 -10.30 -8.57
N ARG A 128 -7.55 -9.47 -9.40
CA ARG A 128 -7.74 -9.75 -10.83
C ARG A 128 -6.42 -9.62 -11.60
N TYR A 129 -5.61 -8.64 -11.23
CA TYR A 129 -4.33 -8.33 -11.89
C TYR A 129 -3.14 -8.93 -11.14
N VAL A 130 -3.15 -8.91 -9.81
CA VAL A 130 -2.05 -9.37 -8.95
C VAL A 130 -2.44 -10.70 -8.29
N PRO A 131 -1.91 -11.85 -8.75
CA PRO A 131 -2.21 -13.14 -8.14
C PRO A 131 -1.50 -13.32 -6.79
N TYR A 132 -2.11 -14.06 -5.88
CA TYR A 132 -1.52 -14.41 -4.57
C TYR A 132 -0.65 -15.67 -4.64
N THR A 133 0.30 -15.69 -5.58
CA THR A 133 1.20 -16.82 -5.80
C THR A 133 2.61 -16.59 -5.23
N ASP A 134 2.91 -15.36 -4.82
CA ASP A 134 4.18 -15.02 -4.19
C ASP A 134 4.40 -15.76 -2.86
N ARG A 135 5.65 -16.18 -2.66
CA ARG A 135 6.11 -16.84 -1.43
C ARG A 135 7.34 -16.16 -0.83
N PRO A 136 7.21 -14.97 -0.22
CA PRO A 136 8.31 -14.32 0.47
C PRO A 136 8.80 -15.23 1.60
N ASP A 137 10.12 -15.37 1.71
CA ASP A 137 10.77 -16.27 2.67
C ASP A 137 10.27 -17.73 2.59
N GLY A 138 9.81 -18.15 1.41
CA GLY A 138 9.31 -19.50 1.17
C GLY A 138 7.92 -19.80 1.74
N ARG A 139 7.18 -18.79 2.24
CA ARG A 139 5.85 -18.96 2.86
C ARG A 139 4.76 -18.24 2.11
N TRP A 140 3.54 -18.77 2.17
CA TRP A 140 2.37 -18.08 1.63
C TRP A 140 2.07 -16.79 2.40
N LYS A 141 1.58 -15.76 1.69
CA LYS A 141 1.21 -14.45 2.25
C LYS A 141 -0.16 -14.49 2.94
N TYR A 142 -0.28 -15.20 4.07
CA TYR A 142 -1.47 -15.13 4.93
C TYR A 142 -1.13 -14.72 6.36
N HIS A 143 -2.13 -14.21 7.07
CA HIS A 143 -2.02 -13.83 8.47
C HIS A 143 -2.37 -15.01 9.39
N VAL A 144 -1.52 -15.27 10.38
CA VAL A 144 -1.83 -16.13 11.51
C VAL A 144 -2.13 -15.21 12.71
N PRO A 145 -3.35 -15.25 13.27
CA PRO A 145 -3.70 -14.47 14.45
C PRO A 145 -2.80 -14.80 15.64
N ALA A 146 -2.42 -13.79 16.41
CA ALA A 146 -1.54 -13.95 17.59
C ALA A 146 -2.21 -14.79 18.69
N GLU A 147 -3.54 -14.83 18.72
CA GLU A 147 -4.34 -15.67 19.63
C GLU A 147 -4.13 -17.17 19.39
N LEU A 148 -3.57 -17.54 18.24
CA LEU A 148 -3.18 -18.91 17.96
C LEU A 148 -1.76 -19.24 18.42
N ASP A 149 -0.97 -18.28 18.90
CA ASP A 149 0.36 -18.55 19.42
C ASP A 149 0.27 -19.52 20.61
N ASP A 150 1.07 -20.59 20.55
CA ASP A 150 1.04 -21.74 21.47
C ASP A 150 -0.33 -22.45 21.61
N HIS A 151 -1.30 -22.14 20.75
CA HIS A 151 -2.64 -22.73 20.79
C HIS A 151 -2.68 -24.06 20.00
N PRO A 152 -3.37 -25.12 20.50
CA PRO A 152 -3.46 -26.42 19.84
C PRO A 152 -4.06 -26.39 18.42
N LEU A 153 -4.83 -25.36 18.07
CA LEU A 153 -5.42 -25.21 16.74
C LEU A 153 -4.48 -24.59 15.69
N ARG A 154 -3.33 -24.03 16.10
CA ARG A 154 -2.39 -23.36 15.19
C ARG A 154 -1.92 -24.25 14.04
N PRO A 155 -1.50 -25.53 14.26
CA PRO A 155 -1.08 -26.39 13.15
C PRO A 155 -2.21 -26.63 12.15
N ARG A 156 -3.43 -26.89 12.64
CA ARG A 156 -4.61 -27.08 11.78
C ARG A 156 -4.93 -25.83 10.95
N TYR A 157 -4.82 -24.64 11.54
CA TYR A 157 -5.05 -23.38 10.83
C TYR A 157 -4.03 -23.18 9.70
N VAL A 158 -2.75 -23.34 10.02
CA VAL A 158 -1.63 -23.21 9.06
C VAL A 158 -1.76 -24.22 7.92
N ASP A 159 -1.95 -25.51 8.23
CA ASP A 159 -2.12 -26.57 7.23
C ASP A 159 -3.33 -26.32 6.31
N THR A 160 -4.41 -25.78 6.86
CA THR A 160 -5.61 -25.46 6.08
C THR A 160 -5.34 -24.32 5.11
N LEU A 161 -4.67 -23.25 5.56
CA LEU A 161 -4.34 -22.13 4.69
C LEU A 161 -3.28 -22.50 3.66
N ASP A 162 -2.26 -23.28 4.02
CA ASP A 162 -1.25 -23.76 3.07
C ASP A 162 -1.90 -24.54 1.92
N ARG A 163 -2.83 -25.46 2.23
CA ARG A 163 -3.59 -26.22 1.23
C ARG A 163 -4.49 -25.33 0.37
N ALA A 164 -5.10 -24.31 0.95
CA ALA A 164 -5.95 -23.37 0.22
C ALA A 164 -5.14 -22.55 -0.79
N PHE A 165 -4.01 -21.99 -0.36
CA PHE A 165 -3.11 -21.23 -1.23
C PHE A 165 -2.45 -22.12 -2.29
N GLU A 166 -2.02 -23.33 -1.94
CA GLU A 166 -1.47 -24.30 -2.90
C GLU A 166 -2.50 -24.68 -3.97
N THR A 167 -3.75 -24.91 -3.56
CA THR A 167 -4.84 -25.19 -4.49
C THR A 167 -5.07 -24.00 -5.42
N TYR A 168 -5.14 -22.78 -4.88
CA TYR A 168 -5.29 -21.57 -5.69
C TYR A 168 -4.15 -21.42 -6.70
N ALA A 169 -2.90 -21.50 -6.24
CA ALA A 169 -1.72 -21.32 -7.08
C ALA A 169 -1.60 -22.38 -8.18
N ARG A 170 -2.02 -23.63 -7.91
CA ARG A 170 -2.06 -24.69 -8.93
C ARG A 170 -3.09 -24.40 -10.04
N TRP A 171 -4.19 -23.73 -9.71
CA TRP A 171 -5.31 -23.56 -10.64
C TRP A 171 -5.35 -22.21 -11.35
N ILE A 172 -4.72 -21.17 -10.82
CA ILE A 172 -4.85 -19.80 -11.37
C ILE A 172 -4.40 -19.70 -12.83
N ASP A 173 -3.24 -20.26 -13.18
CA ASP A 173 -2.71 -20.17 -14.55
C ASP A 173 -3.47 -21.06 -15.55
N PRO A 174 -3.77 -22.35 -15.25
CA PRO A 174 -4.62 -23.17 -16.12
C PRO A 174 -6.00 -22.54 -16.37
N MET A 175 -6.59 -21.91 -15.35
CA MET A 175 -7.88 -21.23 -15.50
C MET A 175 -7.76 -19.98 -16.37
N ARG A 176 -6.70 -19.18 -16.20
CA ARG A 176 -6.43 -18.01 -17.06
C ARG A 176 -6.26 -18.41 -18.52
N GLU A 177 -5.49 -19.45 -18.80
CA GLU A 177 -5.29 -19.98 -20.16
C GLU A 177 -6.61 -20.50 -20.77
N TYR A 178 -7.40 -21.23 -19.97
CA TYR A 178 -8.68 -21.75 -20.43
C TYR A 178 -9.65 -20.62 -20.86
N TRP A 179 -9.68 -19.52 -20.11
CA TRP A 179 -10.59 -18.40 -20.36
C TRP A 179 -10.07 -17.40 -21.39
N SER A 180 -8.75 -17.18 -21.52
CA SER A 180 -8.19 -16.27 -22.53
C SER A 180 -8.54 -16.69 -23.96
N GLY A 181 -8.65 -17.99 -24.22
CA GLY A 181 -9.09 -18.50 -25.53
C GLY A 181 -10.61 -18.44 -25.79
N ARG A 182 -11.41 -18.03 -24.79
CA ARG A 182 -12.90 -18.13 -24.84
C ARG A 182 -13.61 -16.79 -24.62
N VAL A 183 -12.98 -15.87 -23.91
CA VAL A 183 -13.52 -14.53 -23.67
C VAL A 183 -12.85 -13.58 -24.66
N PRO A 184 -13.61 -12.87 -25.51
CA PRO A 184 -13.06 -11.84 -26.38
C PRO A 184 -12.31 -10.80 -25.54
N GLU A 185 -11.16 -10.34 -26.03
CA GLU A 185 -10.51 -9.19 -25.40
C GLU A 185 -11.49 -8.02 -25.42
N PRO A 186 -11.68 -7.31 -24.28
CA PRO A 186 -12.41 -6.06 -24.32
C PRO A 186 -11.71 -5.12 -25.30
N PRO A 187 -12.45 -4.30 -26.07
CA PRO A 187 -11.84 -3.33 -26.95
C PRO A 187 -10.83 -2.51 -26.15
N SER A 188 -9.62 -2.34 -26.69
CA SER A 188 -8.57 -1.61 -25.98
C SER A 188 -9.09 -0.23 -25.63
N GLU A 189 -9.25 0.06 -24.34
CA GLU A 189 -9.36 1.45 -23.89
C GLU A 189 -7.99 2.08 -24.11
N SER A 190 -7.80 2.61 -25.32
CA SER A 190 -6.73 3.53 -25.65
C SER A 190 -6.85 4.72 -24.70
N ALA A 191 -5.89 4.85 -23.78
CA ALA A 191 -5.71 6.04 -22.96
C ALA A 191 -5.33 7.26 -23.82
#